data_AF-R6MTW6-F1
#
_entry.id   AF-R6MTW6-F1
#
_cell.length_a   1.000
_cell.length_b   1.000
_cell.length_c   1.000
_cell.angle_alpha   90.00
_cell.angle_beta   90.00
_cell.angle_gamma   90.00
#
_symmetry.space_group_name_H-M   'P 1'
#
loop_
_entity.id
_entity.type
_entity.pdbx_description
1 polymer ?
#
loop_
_entity_poly.entity_id
_entity_poly.type
_entity_poly.pdbx_seq_one_letter_code
_entity_poly.pdbx_strand_id
1 'polypeptide(L)'
;MINTYIQLDGSDNYDEFYNKFYQLIGDNDFSLSMKDLYADTDAYNIYTLLDGTSNCLADSTKTYYSDGYKKRYSSFTNNWNRETILNLVKTYTNTNYLLDIDMLRWPLFNESNKVDGTEYYNFSENQSNASAEAFTDFLMHQLQKER
;
A
#
# COMPACT_ATOMS: atom_id res chain seq x y z
N MET A 1 15.25 9.36 3.29
CA MET A 1 14.27 8.26 3.47
C MET A 1 15.04 7.08 3.99
N ILE A 2 14.71 6.61 5.19
CA ILE A 2 15.38 5.44 5.79
C ILE A 2 14.68 4.18 5.23
N ASN A 3 15.45 3.16 4.85
CA ASN A 3 14.98 1.98 4.13
C ASN A 3 14.17 1.04 5.04
N THR A 4 12.92 0.77 4.66
CA THR A 4 11.98 -0.12 5.34
C THR A 4 12.53 -1.56 5.49
N TYR A 5 13.22 -2.10 4.48
CA TYR A 5 13.87 -3.42 4.54
C TYR A 5 14.91 -3.53 5.65
N ILE A 6 15.85 -2.56 5.70
CA ILE A 6 16.92 -2.54 6.72
C ILE A 6 16.31 -2.42 8.11
N GLN A 7 15.19 -1.71 8.21
CA GLN A 7 14.47 -1.63 9.46
C GLN A 7 13.68 -2.87 9.79
N LEU A 8 13.24 -3.68 8.84
CA LEU A 8 12.52 -4.92 9.13
C LEU A 8 13.43 -6.06 9.62
N ASP A 9 14.74 -5.80 9.78
CA ASP A 9 15.81 -6.75 10.15
C ASP A 9 15.88 -8.00 9.25
N GLY A 10 15.12 -8.04 8.15
CA GLY A 10 14.94 -9.24 7.35
C GLY A 10 14.42 -10.44 8.15
N SER A 11 13.77 -10.23 9.31
CA SER A 11 13.29 -11.33 10.15
C SER A 11 12.28 -12.17 9.38
N ASP A 12 12.45 -13.49 9.39
CA ASP A 12 11.49 -14.42 8.81
C ASP A 12 10.38 -14.82 9.81
N ASN A 13 10.44 -14.28 11.04
CA ASN A 13 9.37 -14.44 12.00
C ASN A 13 8.17 -13.60 11.57
N TYR A 14 7.06 -14.28 11.29
CA TYR A 14 5.82 -13.66 10.82
C TYR A 14 5.34 -12.53 11.73
N ASP A 15 5.25 -12.75 13.04
CA ASP A 15 4.68 -11.78 13.98
C ASP A 15 5.58 -10.54 14.12
N GLU A 16 6.89 -10.74 14.19
CA GLU A 16 7.85 -9.64 14.26
C GLU A 16 7.78 -8.78 13.00
N PHE A 17 7.77 -9.44 11.84
CA PHE A 17 7.71 -8.77 10.55
C PHE A 17 6.39 -8.02 10.37
N TYR A 18 5.26 -8.67 10.66
CA TYR A 18 3.92 -8.07 10.62
C TYR A 18 3.87 -6.82 11.48
N ASN A 19 4.24 -6.92 12.75
CA ASN A 19 4.11 -5.82 13.70
C ASN A 19 4.99 -4.62 13.30
N LYS A 20 6.21 -4.90 12.84
CA LYS A 20 7.15 -3.86 12.43
C LYS A 20 6.72 -3.22 11.11
N PHE A 21 6.25 -4.00 10.14
CA PHE A 21 5.70 -3.45 8.90
C PHE A 21 4.47 -2.58 9.20
N TYR A 22 3.54 -3.06 10.03
CA TYR A 22 2.34 -2.31 10.43
C TYR A 22 2.69 -0.96 11.08
N GLN A 23 3.71 -0.92 11.93
CA GLN A 23 4.18 0.32 12.57
C GLN A 23 4.75 1.33 11.57
N LEU A 24 5.40 0.86 10.51
CA LEU A 24 6.00 1.73 9.49
C LEU A 24 4.94 2.32 8.54
N ILE A 25 3.78 1.66 8.38
CA ILE A 25 2.69 2.20 7.57
C ILE A 25 2.16 3.49 8.22
N GLY A 26 2.23 4.58 7.48
CA GLY A 26 1.78 5.89 7.93
C GLY A 26 2.85 6.73 8.63
N ASP A 27 4.01 6.16 8.94
CA ASP A 27 5.11 6.91 9.55
C ASP A 27 5.75 7.86 8.53
N ASN A 28 5.95 9.11 8.93
CA ASN A 28 6.38 10.19 8.04
C ASN A 28 7.84 10.09 7.57
N ASP A 29 8.66 9.28 8.23
CA ASP A 29 10.08 9.14 7.90
C ASP A 29 10.37 7.98 6.93
N PHE A 30 9.33 7.21 6.57
CA PHE A 30 9.41 5.97 5.80
C PHE A 30 8.57 5.99 4.53
N SER A 31 8.87 5.02 3.66
CA SER A 31 8.04 4.70 2.51
C SER A 31 6.66 4.23 2.99
N LEU A 32 5.58 4.72 2.37
CA LEU A 32 4.18 4.61 2.83
C LEU A 32 3.82 5.56 3.98
N SER A 33 4.35 6.78 3.97
CA SER A 33 3.94 7.81 4.93
C SER A 33 2.44 8.12 4.84
N MET A 34 1.83 8.66 5.90
CA MET A 34 0.42 9.06 5.83
C MET A 34 0.17 10.09 4.71
N LYS A 35 1.17 10.91 4.38
CA LYS A 35 1.07 11.88 3.28
C LYS A 35 1.02 11.18 1.93
N ASP A 36 1.86 10.17 1.71
CA ASP A 36 1.86 9.38 0.48
C ASP A 36 0.56 8.60 0.36
N LEU A 37 0.14 7.93 1.45
CA LEU A 37 -1.12 7.20 1.49
C LEU A 37 -2.32 8.10 1.17
N TYR A 38 -2.37 9.32 1.71
CA TYR A 38 -3.42 10.28 1.35
C TYR A 38 -3.29 10.74 -0.09
N ALA A 39 -2.10 11.09 -0.58
CA ALA A 39 -1.90 11.55 -1.94
C ALA A 39 -2.32 10.49 -2.97
N ASP A 40 -1.89 9.24 -2.80
CA ASP A 40 -2.19 8.13 -3.71
C ASP A 40 -3.68 7.79 -3.71
N THR A 41 -4.27 7.71 -2.51
CA THR A 41 -5.70 7.41 -2.35
C THR A 41 -6.57 8.54 -2.92
N ASP A 42 -6.21 9.79 -2.65
CA ASP A 42 -6.94 10.98 -3.11
C ASP A 42 -6.82 11.13 -4.64
N ALA A 43 -5.64 10.86 -5.21
CA ALA A 43 -5.44 10.88 -6.65
C ALA A 43 -6.34 9.88 -7.36
N TYR A 44 -6.43 8.64 -6.86
CA TYR A 44 -7.33 7.63 -7.40
C TYR A 44 -8.80 8.05 -7.28
N ASN A 45 -9.23 8.53 -6.11
CA ASN A 45 -10.61 8.96 -5.91
C ASN A 45 -10.99 10.18 -6.76
N ILE A 46 -10.07 11.11 -6.99
CA ILE A 46 -10.29 12.24 -7.91
C ILE A 46 -10.34 11.75 -9.35
N TYR A 47 -9.48 10.80 -9.73
CA TYR A 47 -9.51 10.17 -11.05
C TYR A 47 -10.88 9.51 -11.32
N THR A 48 -11.45 8.78 -10.37
CA THR A 48 -12.76 8.14 -10.57
C THR A 48 -13.92 9.14 -10.70
N LEU A 49 -13.77 10.37 -10.18
CA LEU A 49 -14.71 11.47 -10.41
C LEU A 49 -14.52 12.15 -11.78
N LEU A 50 -13.37 11.97 -12.43
CA LEU A 50 -13.06 12.46 -13.77
C LEU A 50 -13.49 11.46 -14.83
N ASP A 51 -13.11 10.20 -14.64
CA ASP A 51 -13.28 9.13 -15.61
C ASP A 51 -14.75 8.93 -15.99
N GLY A 52 -15.04 8.93 -17.29
CA GLY A 52 -16.41 8.78 -17.81
C GLY A 52 -17.38 9.94 -17.51
N THR A 53 -16.92 11.08 -16.99
CA THR A 53 -17.76 12.27 -16.70
C THR A 53 -17.38 13.48 -17.55
N SER A 54 -18.20 14.54 -17.51
CA SER A 54 -17.87 15.85 -18.10
C SER A 54 -17.14 16.78 -17.13
N ASN A 55 -16.74 16.31 -15.94
CA ASN A 55 -16.09 17.13 -14.94
C ASN A 55 -14.66 17.48 -15.38
N CYS A 56 -14.21 18.70 -15.06
CA CYS A 56 -12.80 19.04 -15.18
C CYS A 56 -12.04 18.72 -13.88
N LEU A 57 -10.71 18.68 -13.95
CA LEU A 57 -9.85 18.41 -12.78
C LEU A 57 -10.18 19.32 -11.57
N ALA A 58 -10.46 20.60 -11.81
CA ALA A 58 -10.79 21.55 -10.76
C ALA A 58 -12.11 21.20 -10.07
N ASP A 59 -13.15 20.84 -10.84
CA ASP A 59 -14.46 20.49 -10.31
C ASP A 59 -14.42 19.15 -9.55
N SER A 60 -13.73 18.14 -10.07
CA SER A 60 -13.56 16.85 -9.40
C SER A 60 -12.76 16.99 -8.11
N THR A 61 -11.67 17.77 -8.13
CA THR A 61 -10.88 18.06 -6.93
C THR A 61 -11.71 18.81 -5.88
N LYS A 62 -12.47 19.82 -6.30
CA LYS A 62 -13.36 20.58 -5.42
C LYS A 62 -14.44 19.68 -4.81
N THR A 63 -15.06 18.83 -5.63
CA THR A 63 -16.09 17.88 -5.19
C THR A 63 -15.51 16.91 -4.15
N TYR A 64 -14.33 16.34 -4.44
CA TYR A 64 -13.65 15.42 -3.55
C TYR A 64 -13.33 16.04 -2.18
N TYR A 65 -12.69 17.21 -2.15
CA TYR A 65 -12.32 17.85 -0.88
C TYR A 65 -13.49 18.55 -0.16
N SER A 66 -14.64 18.71 -0.81
CA SER A 66 -15.86 19.23 -0.13
C SER A 66 -16.51 18.18 0.77
N ASP A 67 -16.56 16.91 0.33
CA ASP A 67 -17.20 15.83 1.09
C ASP A 67 -16.58 14.44 0.86
N GLY A 68 -16.13 14.15 -0.36
CA GLY A 68 -15.59 12.84 -0.74
C GLY A 68 -14.43 12.34 0.13
N TYR A 69 -13.53 13.23 0.57
CA TYR A 69 -12.38 12.86 1.41
C TYR A 69 -12.75 12.22 2.75
N LYS A 70 -13.99 12.42 3.24
CA LYS A 70 -14.49 11.77 4.46
C LYS A 70 -14.70 10.27 4.27
N LYS A 71 -14.80 9.83 3.03
CA LYS A 71 -14.95 8.44 2.58
C LYS A 71 -13.72 7.96 1.81
N ARG A 72 -12.55 8.57 2.05
CA ARG A 72 -11.31 8.35 1.31
C ARG A 72 -11.03 6.86 1.07
N TYR A 73 -11.01 6.06 2.13
CA TYR A 73 -10.68 4.65 2.06
C TYR A 73 -11.85 3.79 1.58
N SER A 74 -13.09 4.12 1.97
CA SER A 74 -14.28 3.39 1.49
C SER A 74 -14.55 3.60 0.00
N SER A 75 -14.26 4.80 -0.55
CA SER A 75 -14.27 5.07 -1.99
C SER A 75 -13.14 4.35 -2.71
N PHE A 76 -11.91 4.42 -2.18
CA PHE A 76 -10.74 3.79 -2.80
C PHE A 76 -10.86 2.27 -2.89
N THR A 77 -11.34 1.64 -1.83
CA THR A 77 -11.54 0.18 -1.76
C THR A 77 -12.89 -0.25 -2.32
N ASN A 78 -13.75 0.68 -2.75
CA ASN A 78 -15.12 0.38 -3.15
C ASN A 78 -15.89 -0.47 -2.12
N ASN A 79 -15.70 -0.18 -0.82
CA ASN A 79 -16.27 -0.92 0.31
C ASN A 79 -16.04 -2.45 0.25
N TRP A 80 -14.96 -2.89 -0.37
CA TRP A 80 -14.61 -4.30 -0.41
C TRP A 80 -14.44 -4.88 1.00
N ASN A 81 -14.74 -6.17 1.13
CA ASN A 81 -14.48 -6.90 2.36
C ASN A 81 -12.96 -7.16 2.52
N ARG A 82 -12.55 -7.54 3.74
CA ARG A 82 -11.15 -7.80 4.07
C ARG A 82 -10.49 -8.81 3.12
N GLU A 83 -11.20 -9.87 2.75
CA GLU A 83 -10.65 -10.95 1.91
C GLU A 83 -10.36 -10.46 0.48
N THR A 84 -11.27 -9.68 -0.10
CA THR A 84 -11.05 -9.06 -1.42
C THR A 84 -9.85 -8.10 -1.40
N ILE A 85 -9.74 -7.27 -0.35
CA ILE A 85 -8.58 -6.38 -0.18
C ILE A 85 -7.29 -7.19 -0.03
N LEU A 86 -7.29 -8.20 0.84
CA LEU A 86 -6.12 -9.05 1.09
C LEU A 86 -5.63 -9.74 -0.18
N ASN A 87 -6.53 -10.30 -0.97
CA ASN A 87 -6.16 -10.98 -2.21
C ASN A 87 -5.48 -10.04 -3.20
N LEU A 88 -5.98 -8.80 -3.31
CA LEU A 88 -5.35 -7.78 -4.16
C LEU A 88 -3.97 -7.36 -3.61
N VAL A 89 -3.87 -7.11 -2.30
CA VAL A 89 -2.60 -6.73 -1.66
C VAL A 89 -1.57 -7.85 -1.82
N LYS A 90 -1.96 -9.12 -1.67
CA LYS A 90 -1.09 -10.28 -1.91
C LYS A 90 -0.51 -10.30 -3.31
N THR A 91 -1.25 -9.86 -4.33
CA THR A 91 -0.71 -9.75 -5.69
C THR A 91 0.54 -8.87 -5.73
N TYR A 92 0.54 -7.73 -5.02
CA TYR A 92 1.62 -6.74 -5.09
C TYR A 92 2.68 -6.89 -4.01
N THR A 93 2.43 -7.67 -2.96
CA THR A 93 3.36 -7.84 -1.83
C THR A 93 4.30 -9.05 -1.97
N ASN A 94 4.10 -9.87 -3.00
CA ASN A 94 5.05 -10.92 -3.37
C ASN A 94 6.35 -10.32 -3.88
N THR A 95 7.48 -11.05 -3.73
CA THR A 95 8.79 -10.64 -4.27
C THR A 95 8.69 -10.23 -5.74
N ASN A 96 7.96 -11.01 -6.53
CA ASN A 96 7.62 -10.69 -7.90
C ASN A 96 6.10 -10.76 -8.10
N TYR A 97 5.58 -9.88 -8.94
CA TYR A 97 4.19 -9.87 -9.37
C TYR A 97 4.11 -9.73 -10.89
N LEU A 98 3.07 -10.31 -11.48
CA LEU A 98 2.82 -10.18 -12.92
C LEU A 98 2.02 -8.90 -13.18
N LEU A 99 2.57 -8.03 -14.02
CA LEU A 99 1.84 -6.90 -14.61
C LEU A 99 1.86 -7.09 -16.13
N ASP A 100 0.69 -7.34 -16.71
CA ASP A 100 0.52 -7.78 -18.10
C ASP A 100 1.34 -9.03 -18.45
N ILE A 101 2.50 -8.86 -19.07
CA ILE A 101 3.42 -9.95 -19.46
C ILE A 101 4.75 -9.91 -18.71
N ASP A 102 4.99 -8.85 -17.94
CA ASP A 102 6.25 -8.62 -17.26
C ASP A 102 6.15 -9.08 -15.79
N MET A 103 7.14 -9.85 -15.37
CA MET A 103 7.34 -10.19 -13.98
C MET A 103 8.12 -9.06 -13.31
N LEU A 104 7.40 -8.19 -12.61
CA LEU A 104 7.96 -7.02 -11.93
C LEU A 104 8.28 -7.35 -10.48
N ARG A 105 9.40 -6.82 -9.99
CA ARG A 105 9.73 -6.85 -8.58
C ARG A 105 8.97 -5.73 -7.86
N TRP A 106 8.44 -6.01 -6.68
CA TRP A 106 7.78 -4.96 -5.89
C TRP A 106 8.76 -3.81 -5.60
N PRO A 107 8.44 -2.54 -5.94
CA PRO A 107 9.41 -1.44 -5.87
C PRO A 107 9.95 -1.15 -4.48
N LEU A 108 9.19 -1.44 -3.42
CA LEU A 108 9.68 -1.37 -2.03
C LEU A 108 10.87 -2.31 -1.76
N PHE A 109 11.09 -3.29 -2.64
CA PHE A 109 12.11 -4.33 -2.54
C PHE A 109 13.15 -4.29 -3.67
N ASN A 110 13.18 -3.19 -4.43
CA ASN A 110 14.13 -2.99 -5.53
C ASN A 110 15.46 -2.37 -5.05
N GLU A 111 15.82 -2.57 -3.79
CA GLU A 111 17.05 -2.03 -3.21
C GLU A 111 18.21 -3.03 -3.29
N SER A 112 19.40 -2.50 -3.57
CA SER A 112 20.63 -3.28 -3.68
C SER A 112 20.92 -4.06 -2.40
N ASN A 113 21.06 -5.39 -2.46
CA ASN A 113 21.47 -6.18 -1.30
C ASN A 113 22.98 -6.02 -1.05
N LYS A 114 23.33 -5.33 0.04
CA LYS A 114 24.73 -5.08 0.41
C LYS A 114 25.31 -6.12 1.37
N VAL A 115 24.52 -7.12 1.76
CA VAL A 115 24.85 -8.05 2.86
C VAL A 115 25.37 -9.39 2.34
N ASP A 116 24.79 -9.95 1.29
CA ASP A 116 25.17 -11.28 0.78
C ASP A 116 25.72 -11.30 -0.66
N GLY A 117 25.81 -10.13 -1.31
CA GLY A 117 26.34 -10.00 -2.67
C GLY A 117 25.35 -10.32 -3.80
N THR A 118 24.08 -10.60 -3.48
CA THR A 118 23.00 -10.59 -4.48
C THR A 118 22.64 -9.16 -4.88
N GLU A 119 22.02 -8.98 -6.06
CA GLU A 119 21.64 -7.62 -6.49
C GLU A 119 20.45 -7.09 -5.69
N TYR A 120 19.55 -7.93 -5.15
CA TYR A 120 18.34 -7.51 -4.43
C TYR A 120 17.93 -8.50 -3.33
N TYR A 121 17.25 -8.00 -2.27
CA TYR A 121 16.75 -8.84 -1.17
C TYR A 121 15.46 -9.58 -1.52
N ASN A 122 15.48 -10.92 -1.61
CA ASN A 122 14.27 -11.71 -1.81
C ASN A 122 13.52 -11.92 -0.49
N PHE A 123 12.19 -11.75 -0.53
CA PHE A 123 11.34 -12.01 0.61
C PHE A 123 10.84 -13.44 0.61
N SER A 124 10.76 -14.04 1.79
CA SER A 124 10.10 -15.32 1.97
C SER A 124 8.58 -15.18 1.75
N GLU A 125 7.91 -16.32 1.62
CA GLU A 125 6.45 -16.38 1.64
C GLU A 125 5.89 -15.84 2.98
N ASN A 126 6.56 -16.10 4.11
CA ASN A 126 6.13 -15.60 5.42
C ASN A 126 6.12 -14.08 5.46
N GLN A 127 7.22 -13.44 5.02
CA GLN A 127 7.33 -11.99 5.05
C GLN A 127 6.38 -11.32 4.04
N SER A 128 6.19 -11.93 2.88
CA SER A 128 5.21 -11.46 1.88
C SER A 128 3.79 -11.50 2.45
N ASN A 129 3.40 -12.61 3.09
CA ASN A 129 2.09 -12.74 3.75
C ASN A 129 1.94 -11.77 4.93
N ALA A 130 2.96 -11.63 5.78
CA ALA A 130 2.95 -10.71 6.90
C ALA A 130 2.76 -9.25 6.45
N SER A 131 3.46 -8.83 5.39
CA SER A 131 3.29 -7.50 4.77
C SER A 131 1.86 -7.30 4.27
N ALA A 132 1.33 -8.32 3.58
CA ALA A 132 0.00 -8.26 2.98
C ALA A 132 -1.10 -8.11 4.02
N GLU A 133 -1.02 -8.89 5.10
CA GLU A 133 -1.97 -8.83 6.19
C GLU A 133 -1.85 -7.52 6.97
N ALA A 134 -0.63 -7.06 7.27
CA ALA A 134 -0.43 -5.79 7.96
C ALA A 134 -1.03 -4.61 7.18
N PHE A 135 -0.77 -4.53 5.86
CA PHE A 135 -1.34 -3.47 5.03
C PHE A 135 -2.86 -3.59 4.89
N THR A 136 -3.38 -4.81 4.77
CA THR A 136 -4.82 -5.05 4.74
C THR A 136 -5.48 -4.60 6.04
N ASP A 137 -4.92 -4.96 7.20
CA ASP A 137 -5.48 -4.60 8.50
C ASP A 137 -5.39 -3.09 8.75
N PHE A 138 -4.35 -2.43 8.24
CA PHE A 138 -4.28 -0.98 8.23
C PHE A 138 -5.46 -0.38 7.46
N LEU A 139 -5.71 -0.84 6.22
CA LEU A 139 -6.84 -0.36 5.41
C LEU A 139 -8.19 -0.62 6.09
N MET A 140 -8.38 -1.82 6.66
CA MET A 140 -9.59 -2.16 7.40
C MET A 140 -9.81 -1.25 8.61
N HIS A 141 -8.73 -0.90 9.32
CA HIS A 141 -8.80 0.03 10.43
C HIS A 141 -9.19 1.44 9.98
N GLN A 142 -8.69 1.91 8.84
CA GLN A 142 -9.11 3.20 8.28
C GLN A 142 -10.59 3.17 7.85
N LEU A 143 -11.05 2.09 7.21
CA LEU A 143 -12.45 1.91 6.85
C LEU A 143 -13.39 1.94 8.06
N GLN A 144 -12.96 1.39 9.19
CA GLN A 144 -13.74 1.44 10.43
C GLN A 144 -13.86 2.86 10.99
N LYS A 145 -12.85 3.72 10.80
CA LYS A 145 -12.88 5.13 11.25
C LYS A 145 -13.83 6.01 10.43
N GLU A 146 -14.19 5.60 9.22
CA GLU A 146 -15.12 6.32 8.34
C GLU A 146 -16.59 6.00 8.60
N ARG A 147 -16.88 5.04 9.49
CA ARG A 147 -18.24 4.62 9.87
C ARG A 147 -18.75 5.41 11.07
#